data_AF-A0A482W905-F1
#
_entry.id   AF-A0A482W905-F1
#
_cell.length_a   1.000
_cell.length_b   1.000
_cell.length_c   1.000
_cell.angle_alpha   90.00
_cell.angle_beta   90.00
_cell.angle_gamma   90.00
#
_symmetry.space_group_name_H-M   'P 1'
#
loop_
_entity.id
_entity.type
_entity.pdbx_description
1 polymer ?
#
loop_
_entity_poly.entity_id
_entity_poly.type
_entity_poly.pdbx_seq_one_letter_code
_entity_poly.pdbx_strand_id
1 'polypeptide(L)'
;LIIDINGQVALFRDLLIHIGQTRDCPELREKIRKLRRSCVEACKHTSQLILPQLRSAVAEGIPADNPHLVLLFFMSQLFLRELTKCHRLVQIIPMDMSGYYGKLEKYFVSGKVNITFQITEPGRRIWETL
;
A
#
# COMPACT_ATOMS: atom_id res chain seq x y z
N LEU A 1 7.83 9.10 -10.71
CA LEU A 1 8.03 8.44 -9.39
C LEU A 1 7.29 9.14 -8.25
N ILE A 2 7.68 10.35 -7.83
CA ILE A 2 6.99 11.05 -6.72
C ILE A 2 5.53 11.41 -7.08
N ILE A 3 5.29 11.87 -8.31
CA ILE A 3 3.93 12.14 -8.83
C ILE A 3 3.08 10.87 -8.81
N ASP A 4 3.69 9.71 -9.12
CA ASP A 4 2.99 8.43 -9.13
C ASP A 4 2.58 8.01 -7.71
N ILE A 5 3.45 8.21 -6.71
CA ILE A 5 3.12 7.98 -5.30
C ILE A 5 1.94 8.89 -4.91
N ASN A 6 2.00 10.17 -5.26
CA ASN A 6 0.92 11.12 -4.96
C ASN A 6 -0.41 10.67 -5.59
N GLY A 7 -0.39 10.24 -6.86
CA GLY A 7 -1.56 9.69 -7.55
C GLY A 7 -2.10 8.42 -6.88
N GLN A 8 -1.22 7.50 -6.48
CA GLN A 8 -1.62 6.28 -5.76
C GLN A 8 -2.25 6.59 -4.39
N VAL A 9 -1.71 7.58 -3.65
CA VAL A 9 -2.27 8.03 -2.37
C VAL A 9 -3.63 8.69 -2.55
N ALA A 10 -3.81 9.50 -3.60
CA ALA A 10 -5.11 10.09 -3.94
C ALA A 10 -6.16 8.99 -4.23
N LEU A 11 -5.81 8.04 -5.10
CA LEU A 11 -6.66 6.90 -5.40
C LEU A 11 -6.97 6.07 -4.15
N PHE A 12 -5.99 5.88 -3.27
CA PHE A 12 -6.18 5.16 -2.02
C PHE A 12 -7.23 5.85 -1.16
N ARG A 13 -7.14 7.17 -0.99
CA ARG A 13 -8.14 7.96 -0.26
C ARG A 13 -9.54 7.82 -0.86
N ASP A 14 -9.66 7.88 -2.18
CA ASP A 14 -10.96 7.77 -2.85
C ASP A 14 -11.59 6.40 -2.64
N LEU A 15 -10.80 5.32 -2.67
CA LEU A 15 -11.30 3.98 -2.39
C LEU A 15 -11.74 3.81 -0.93
N LEU A 16 -11.06 4.47 0.03
CA LEU A 16 -11.44 4.39 1.45
C LEU A 16 -12.84 4.97 1.73
N ILE A 17 -13.29 5.94 0.93
CA ILE A 17 -14.64 6.54 1.09
C ILE A 17 -15.73 5.48 0.91
N HIS A 18 -15.48 4.46 0.10
CA HIS A 18 -16.45 3.43 -0.19
C HIS A 18 -16.57 2.35 0.89
N ILE A 19 -15.68 2.32 1.89
CA ILE A 19 -15.80 1.40 3.02
C ILE A 19 -17.05 1.75 3.84
N GLY A 20 -17.89 0.76 4.13
CA GLY A 20 -19.17 0.94 4.81
C GLY A 20 -20.30 1.49 3.93
N GLN A 21 -20.06 1.72 2.64
CA GLN A 21 -21.09 2.14 1.69
C GLN A 21 -21.68 0.93 0.93
N THR A 22 -22.71 1.16 0.12
CA THR A 22 -23.34 0.11 -0.71
C THR A 22 -22.39 -0.56 -1.71
N ARG A 23 -21.27 0.10 -2.04
CA ARG A 23 -20.22 -0.42 -2.93
C ARG A 23 -19.12 -1.19 -2.19
N ASP A 24 -19.21 -1.29 -0.86
CA ASP A 24 -18.23 -2.02 -0.07
C ASP A 24 -18.38 -3.52 -0.31
N CYS A 25 -17.38 -4.12 -0.95
CA CYS A 25 -17.37 -5.54 -1.28
C CYS A 25 -15.96 -6.13 -1.19
N PRO A 26 -15.81 -7.46 -1.16
CA PRO A 26 -14.50 -8.11 -1.04
C PRO A 26 -13.50 -7.71 -2.13
N GLU A 27 -13.97 -7.53 -3.38
CA GLU A 27 -13.12 -7.09 -4.49
C GLU A 27 -12.54 -5.70 -4.24
N LEU A 28 -13.36 -4.77 -3.73
CA LEU A 28 -12.91 -3.43 -3.36
C LEU A 28 -11.94 -3.48 -2.18
N ARG A 29 -12.24 -4.26 -1.13
CA ARG A 29 -11.36 -4.42 0.04
C ARG A 29 -10.00 -4.97 -0.36
N GLU A 30 -9.94 -5.95 -1.26
CA GLU A 30 -8.66 -6.45 -1.78
C GLU A 30 -7.95 -5.43 -2.68
N LYS A 31 -8.68 -4.66 -3.49
CA LYS A 31 -8.10 -3.56 -4.27
C LYS A 31 -7.42 -2.53 -3.36
N ILE A 32 -8.06 -2.16 -2.25
CA ILE A 32 -7.49 -1.28 -1.22
C ILE A 32 -6.23 -1.91 -0.62
N ARG A 33 -6.25 -3.21 -0.26
CA ARG A 33 -5.06 -3.91 0.26
C ARG A 33 -3.89 -3.91 -0.74
N LYS A 34 -4.16 -4.18 -2.02
CA LYS A 34 -3.15 -4.18 -3.09
C LYS A 34 -2.55 -2.80 -3.30
N LEU A 35 -3.39 -1.77 -3.40
CA LEU A 35 -2.93 -0.40 -3.57
C LEU A 35 -2.08 0.07 -2.39
N ARG A 36 -2.48 -0.28 -1.17
CA ARG A 36 -1.69 -0.03 0.04
C ARG A 36 -0.27 -0.60 -0.07
N ARG A 37 -0.13 -1.87 -0.46
CA ARG A 37 1.19 -2.51 -0.65
C ARG A 37 1.99 -1.83 -1.75
N SER A 38 1.34 -1.48 -2.87
CA SER A 38 1.97 -0.73 -3.97
C SER A 38 2.54 0.61 -3.51
N CYS A 39 1.80 1.39 -2.72
CA CYS A 39 2.30 2.66 -2.17
C CYS A 39 3.55 2.46 -1.31
N VAL A 40 3.57 1.44 -0.44
CA VAL A 40 4.73 1.13 0.42
C VAL A 40 5.96 0.79 -0.43
N GLU A 41 5.80 -0.09 -1.41
CA GLU A 41 6.90 -0.48 -2.30
C GLU A 41 7.40 0.69 -3.15
N ALA A 42 6.50 1.55 -3.64
CA ALA A 42 6.87 2.75 -4.39
C ALA A 42 7.66 3.75 -3.53
N CYS A 43 7.26 3.97 -2.27
CA CYS A 43 8.01 4.80 -1.33
C CYS A 43 9.40 4.20 -1.04
N LYS A 44 9.47 2.89 -0.78
CA LYS A 44 10.72 2.17 -0.52
C LYS A 44 11.67 2.25 -1.71
N HIS A 45 11.19 1.94 -2.91
CA HIS A 45 11.97 2.04 -4.14
C HIS A 45 12.48 3.47 -4.36
N THR A 46 11.63 4.49 -4.19
CA THR A 46 12.03 5.89 -4.36
C THR A 46 13.07 6.30 -3.32
N SER A 47 12.95 5.83 -2.07
CA SER A 47 13.96 6.09 -1.03
C SER A 47 15.32 5.49 -1.38
N GLN A 48 15.35 4.29 -1.97
CA GLN A 48 16.59 3.61 -2.37
C GLN A 48 17.32 4.36 -3.50
N LEU A 49 16.60 5.13 -4.31
CA LEU A 49 17.19 5.98 -5.35
C LEU A 49 17.71 7.32 -4.81
N ILE A 50 16.98 7.94 -3.88
CA ILE A 50 17.31 9.27 -3.36
C ILE A 50 18.41 9.21 -2.29
N LEU A 51 18.39 8.21 -1.40
CA LEU A 51 19.32 8.14 -0.27
C LEU A 51 20.81 8.06 -0.68
N PRO A 52 21.21 7.30 -1.71
CA PRO A 52 22.61 7.30 -2.17
C PRO A 52 23.07 8.66 -2.69
N GLN A 53 22.20 9.36 -3.45
CA GLN A 53 22.51 10.68 -3.99
C GLN A 53 22.70 11.71 -2.87
N LEU A 54 21.85 11.67 -1.84
CA LEU A 54 22.01 12.50 -0.65
C LEU A 54 23.33 12.24 0.07
N ARG A 55 23.68 10.97 0.27
CA ARG A 55 24.93 10.59 0.96
C ARG A 55 26.17 11.08 0.21
N SER A 56 26.16 11.05 -1.14
CA SER A 56 27.25 11.60 -1.96
C SER A 56 27.36 13.12 -1.79
N ALA A 57 26.24 13.85 -1.94
CA ALA A 57 26.22 15.32 -1.82
C ALA A 57 26.70 15.79 -0.44
N VAL A 58 26.28 15.09 0.63
CA VAL A 58 26.74 15.37 2.00
C VAL A 58 28.23 15.09 2.17
N ALA A 59 28.74 14.00 1.59
CA ALA A 59 30.17 13.68 1.62
C ALA A 59 31.03 14.74 0.89
N GLU A 60 30.45 15.39 -0.12
CA GLU A 60 31.06 16.50 -0.87
C GLU A 60 30.93 17.86 -0.14
N GLY A 61 30.34 17.89 1.07
CA GLY A 61 30.16 19.11 1.87
C GLY A 61 29.02 20.01 1.40
N ILE A 62 28.18 19.53 0.48
CA ILE A 62 27.00 20.25 -0.01
C ILE A 62 25.87 20.07 1.02
N PRO A 63 25.18 21.15 1.42
CA PRO A 63 23.99 21.04 2.26
C PRO A 63 22.99 20.02 1.69
N ALA A 64 22.38 19.24 2.58
CA ALA A 64 21.54 18.10 2.23
C ALA A 64 20.09 18.52 1.89
N ASP A 65 19.88 19.65 1.23
CA ASP A 65 18.58 20.19 0.86
C ASP A 65 18.08 19.59 -0.46
N ASN A 66 17.89 18.27 -0.47
CA ASN A 66 17.37 17.57 -1.64
C ASN A 66 15.83 17.71 -1.70
N PRO A 67 15.27 18.47 -2.68
CA PRO A 67 13.83 18.70 -2.77
C PRO A 67 13.03 17.40 -2.97
N HIS A 68 13.61 16.39 -3.62
CA HIS A 68 12.96 15.10 -3.82
C HIS A 68 12.80 14.32 -2.51
N LEU A 69 13.76 14.45 -1.58
CA LEU A 69 13.66 13.84 -0.26
C LEU A 69 12.56 14.50 0.58
N VAL A 70 12.50 15.83 0.55
CA VAL A 70 11.45 16.60 1.23
C VAL A 70 10.07 16.21 0.71
N LEU A 71 9.90 16.14 -0.60
CA LEU A 71 8.65 15.69 -1.23
C LEU A 71 8.30 14.24 -0.85
N LEU A 72 9.27 13.32 -0.88
CA LEU A 72 9.05 11.93 -0.47
C LEU A 72 8.63 11.84 1.00
N PHE A 73 9.23 12.66 1.88
CA PHE A 73 8.86 12.73 3.29
C PHE A 73 7.39 13.18 3.45
N PHE A 74 7.00 14.31 2.84
CA PHE A 74 5.63 14.80 2.92
C PHE A 74 4.61 13.81 2.36
N MET A 75 4.93 13.15 1.24
CA MET A 75 4.06 12.13 0.66
C MET A 75 3.94 10.90 1.56
N SER A 76 5.03 10.47 2.19
CA SER A 76 5.02 9.36 3.15
C SER A 76 4.18 9.69 4.39
N GLN A 77 4.28 10.92 4.90
CA GLN A 77 3.44 11.41 6.00
C GLN A 77 1.95 11.43 5.63
N LEU A 78 1.64 11.93 4.43
CA LEU A 78 0.27 11.93 3.92
C LEU A 78 -0.27 10.50 3.84
N PHE A 79 0.51 9.58 3.29
CA PHE A 79 0.13 8.18 3.19
C PHE A 79 -0.05 7.51 4.55
N LEU A 80 0.84 7.76 5.52
CA LEU A 80 0.74 7.26 6.89
C LEU A 80 -0.58 7.67 7.58
N ARG A 81 -1.03 8.90 7.33
CA ARG A 81 -2.32 9.37 7.82
C ARG A 81 -3.48 8.58 7.22
N GLU A 82 -3.46 8.34 5.90
CA GLU A 82 -4.51 7.56 5.24
C GLU A 82 -4.46 6.07 5.65
N LEU A 83 -3.27 5.51 5.90
CA LEU A 83 -3.11 4.15 6.47
C LEU A 83 -3.79 4.03 7.82
N THR A 84 -3.61 5.02 8.70
CA THR A 84 -4.23 5.04 10.03
C THR A 84 -5.76 5.05 9.91
N LYS A 85 -6.31 5.83 8.97
CA LYS A 85 -7.76 5.82 8.69
C LYS A 85 -8.21 4.46 8.17
N CYS A 86 -7.49 3.88 7.21
CA CYS A 86 -7.79 2.57 6.66
C CYS A 86 -7.83 1.50 7.76
N HIS A 87 -6.85 1.49 8.65
CA HIS A 87 -6.79 0.53 9.77
C HIS A 87 -8.02 0.63 10.66
N ARG A 88 -8.37 1.85 11.09
CA ARG A 88 -9.57 2.09 11.92
C ARG A 88 -10.86 1.71 11.20
N LEU A 89 -11.00 2.08 9.92
CA LEU A 89 -12.20 1.75 9.12
C LEU A 89 -12.40 0.24 8.99
N VAL A 90 -11.32 -0.52 8.73
CA VAL A 90 -11.39 -1.97 8.60
C VAL A 90 -11.75 -2.64 9.93
N GLN A 91 -11.29 -2.10 11.06
CA GLN A 91 -11.66 -2.60 12.39
C GLN A 91 -13.11 -2.30 12.75
N ILE A 92 -13.59 -1.08 12.48
CA ILE A 92 -14.95 -0.63 12.81
C ILE A 92 -15.98 -1.31 11.88
N ILE A 93 -15.63 -1.49 10.61
CA ILE A 93 -16.49 -2.09 9.59
C ILE A 93 -15.80 -3.37 9.09
N PRO A 94 -15.88 -4.47 9.86
CA PRO A 94 -15.32 -5.73 9.45
C PRO A 94 -16.07 -6.28 8.24
N MET A 95 -15.37 -7.00 7.38
CA MET A 95 -15.94 -7.67 6.21
C MET A 95 -15.43 -9.11 6.16
N ASP A 96 -16.33 -10.06 5.95
CA ASP A 96 -15.93 -11.43 5.68
C ASP A 96 -15.38 -11.54 4.25
N MET A 97 -14.16 -12.04 4.15
CA MET A 97 -13.41 -12.23 2.91
C MET A 97 -13.23 -13.71 2.56
N SER A 98 -13.74 -14.62 3.40
CA SER A 98 -13.53 -16.07 3.27
C SER A 98 -13.94 -16.61 1.88
N GLY A 99 -15.12 -16.23 1.41
CA GLY A 99 -15.63 -16.63 0.09
C GLY A 99 -14.81 -16.07 -1.08
N TYR A 100 -14.25 -14.86 -0.93
CA TYR A 100 -13.41 -14.24 -1.96
C TYR A 100 -12.09 -14.99 -2.14
N TYR A 101 -11.41 -15.31 -1.04
CA TYR A 101 -10.15 -16.08 -1.10
C TYR A 101 -10.39 -17.52 -1.58
N GLY A 102 -11.48 -18.17 -1.14
CA GLY A 102 -11.84 -19.50 -1.65
C GLY A 102 -12.14 -19.52 -3.15
N LYS A 103 -12.68 -18.43 -3.71
CA LYS A 103 -12.87 -18.29 -5.17
C LYS A 103 -11.54 -18.18 -5.90
N LEU A 104 -10.60 -17.39 -5.37
CA LEU A 104 -9.24 -17.25 -5.92
C LEU A 104 -8.47 -18.57 -5.89
N GLU A 105 -8.59 -19.34 -4.80
CA GLU A 105 -7.98 -20.66 -4.69
C GLU A 105 -8.50 -21.62 -5.76
N LYS A 106 -9.81 -21.61 -6.02
CA LYS A 106 -10.39 -22.39 -7.15
C LYS A 106 -9.86 -21.95 -8.51
N TYR A 107 -9.64 -20.66 -8.74
CA TYR A 107 -9.03 -20.17 -9.99
C TYR A 107 -7.55 -20.53 -10.11
N PHE A 108 -6.83 -20.58 -8.98
CA PHE A 108 -5.44 -21.02 -8.92
C PHE A 108 -5.30 -22.52 -9.21
N VAL A 109 -6.14 -23.36 -8.59
CA VAL A 109 -6.22 -24.81 -8.87
C VAL A 109 -6.65 -25.07 -10.32
N SER A 110 -7.50 -24.20 -10.88
CA SER A 110 -7.90 -24.26 -12.29
C SER A 110 -6.80 -23.74 -13.27
N GLY A 111 -5.62 -23.34 -12.79
CA GLY A 111 -4.47 -22.98 -13.62
C GLY A 111 -4.59 -21.68 -14.42
N LYS A 112 -5.58 -20.82 -14.13
CA LYS A 112 -5.89 -19.65 -14.95
C LYS A 112 -5.17 -18.36 -14.54
N VAL A 113 -4.51 -18.31 -13.38
CA VAL A 113 -3.86 -17.09 -12.87
C VAL A 113 -2.63 -17.43 -12.02
N ASN A 114 -1.45 -16.97 -12.44
CA ASN A 114 -0.20 -17.08 -11.69
C ASN A 114 0.01 -15.77 -10.90
N ILE A 115 -0.60 -15.66 -9.73
CA ILE A 115 -0.31 -14.58 -8.77
C ILE A 115 0.33 -15.23 -7.56
N THR A 116 1.62 -14.99 -7.37
CA THR A 116 2.38 -15.40 -6.18
C THR A 116 1.80 -14.67 -4.97
N PHE A 117 0.82 -15.28 -4.31
CA PHE A 117 0.47 -14.89 -2.94
C PHE A 117 1.71 -15.19 -2.11
N GLN A 118 2.33 -14.16 -1.55
CA GLN A 118 3.21 -14.35 -0.40
C GLN A 118 2.34 -14.88 0.74
N ILE A 119 2.20 -16.20 0.79
CA ILE A 119 1.70 -16.94 1.95
C ILE A 119 2.70 -16.59 3.06
N THR A 120 2.33 -15.64 3.90
CA THR A 120 2.96 -15.49 5.21
C THR A 120 2.38 -16.62 6.07
N GLU A 121 3.29 -17.43 6.63
CA GLU A 121 3.19 -18.55 7.58
C GLU A 121 1.79 -19.04 8.02
N PRO A 122 1.62 -20.37 8.21
CA PRO A 122 0.36 -20.95 8.67
C PRO A 122 0.01 -20.41 10.07
N GLY A 123 -1.07 -19.62 10.15
CA GLY A 123 -1.67 -19.18 11.41
C GLY A 123 -1.74 -17.67 11.65
N ARG A 124 -1.09 -16.83 10.83
CA ARG A 124 -1.32 -15.37 10.91
C ARG A 124 -2.39 -14.94 9.93
N ARG A 125 -3.48 -14.38 10.47
CA ARG A 125 -4.58 -13.89 9.65
C ARG A 125 -4.13 -12.60 8.98
N ILE A 126 -4.26 -12.57 7.66
CA ILE A 126 -3.72 -11.59 6.70
C ILE A 126 -4.01 -10.13 7.10
N TRP A 127 -5.05 -9.88 7.91
CA TRP A 127 -5.43 -8.56 8.39
C TRP A 127 -4.56 -7.96 9.50
N GLU A 128 -3.74 -8.76 10.20
CA GLU A 128 -2.91 -8.30 11.33
C GLU A 128 -1.51 -7.81 10.91
N THR A 129 -1.03 -8.19 9.74
CA THR A 129 0.24 -7.70 9.21
C THR A 129 0.00 -6.51 8.28
N LEU A 130 0.19 -5.32 8.88
CA LEU A 130 0.45 -3.99 8.28
C LEU A 130 -0.24 -3.67 6.96
#